data_AF-A0A183EJW2-F1
#
_entry.id   AF-A0A183EJW2-F1
#
_cell.length_a   1.000
_cell.length_b   1.000
_cell.length_c   1.000
_cell.angle_alpha   90.00
_cell.angle_beta   90.00
_cell.angle_gamma   90.00
#
_symmetry.space_group_name_H-M   'P 1'
#
loop_
_entity.id
_entity.type
_entity.pdbx_description
1 polymer ?
#
loop_
_entity_poly.entity_id
_entity_poly.type
_entity_poly.pdbx_seq_one_letter_code
_entity_poly.pdbx_strand_id
1 'polypeptide(L)'
;MKQFKRYIDKDGAGDVTLVCDEAEDMWHVYNLVRVGDTVRCTTIRKVTAESSTGSTSSQRVHTTLSVCVETVDFDGVACILHLKGKSVAENEYVKKGQYHTLDIAVGRKFQLSKQCWDSIDLDRLNLALDVCFNMLLHNKI
;
A
#
# COMPACT_ATOMS: atom_id res chain seq x y z
N MET A 1 14.62 -1.51 1.29
CA MET A 1 13.41 -1.98 0.58
C MET A 1 13.71 -3.15 -0.35
N LYS A 2 12.76 -4.06 -0.55
CA LYS A 2 12.86 -5.16 -1.54
C LYS A 2 11.73 -5.13 -2.56
N GLN A 3 12.08 -5.39 -3.82
CA GLN A 3 11.14 -5.60 -4.92
C GLN A 3 10.98 -7.10 -5.22
N PHE A 4 9.74 -7.57 -5.32
CA PHE A 4 9.40 -8.97 -5.64
C PHE A 4 8.94 -9.18 -7.08
N LYS A 5 8.23 -8.18 -7.62
CA LYS A 5 7.69 -8.24 -8.98
C LYS A 5 7.68 -6.83 -9.56
N ARG A 6 7.97 -6.72 -10.85
CA ARG A 6 7.84 -5.49 -11.63
C ARG A 6 7.30 -5.83 -13.00
N TYR A 7 6.22 -5.17 -13.37
CA TYR A 7 5.64 -5.21 -14.71
C TYR A 7 5.30 -3.77 -15.08
N ILE A 8 5.94 -3.24 -16.12
CA ILE A 8 5.66 -1.93 -16.68
C ILE A 8 5.61 -2.13 -18.19
N ASP A 9 4.51 -1.78 -18.81
CA ASP A 9 4.33 -1.90 -20.25
C ASP A 9 5.04 -0.78 -21.02
N LYS A 10 4.90 -0.78 -22.34
CA LYS A 10 5.55 0.21 -23.22
C LYS A 10 4.94 1.61 -23.10
N ASP A 11 3.69 1.69 -22.64
CA ASP A 11 2.95 2.93 -22.46
C ASP A 11 3.19 3.53 -21.06
N GLY A 12 3.94 2.81 -20.21
CA GLY A 12 4.33 3.22 -18.86
C GLY A 12 3.36 2.74 -17.77
N ALA A 13 2.24 2.12 -18.12
CA ALA A 13 1.32 1.57 -17.12
C ALA A 13 1.89 0.29 -16.51
N GLY A 14 1.61 0.05 -15.24
CA GLY A 14 2.15 -1.15 -14.61
C GLY A 14 2.03 -1.22 -13.11
N ASP A 15 2.56 -2.32 -12.56
CA ASP A 15 2.59 -2.61 -11.14
C ASP A 15 3.96 -3.09 -10.66
N VAL A 16 4.28 -2.69 -9.43
CA VAL A 16 5.45 -3.18 -8.68
C VAL A 16 5.00 -3.73 -7.34
N THR A 17 5.58 -4.85 -6.91
CA THR A 17 5.33 -5.45 -5.61
C THR A 17 6.54 -5.24 -4.71
N LEU A 18 6.33 -4.60 -3.57
CA LEU A 18 7.37 -4.11 -2.66
C LEU A 18 7.14 -4.61 -1.23
N VAL A 19 8.21 -4.64 -0.45
CA VAL A 19 8.20 -4.75 1.02
C VAL A 19 9.21 -3.73 1.55
N CYS A 20 8.78 -2.95 2.54
CA CYS A 20 9.67 -2.10 3.34
C CYS A 20 10.41 -2.99 4.35
N ASP A 21 11.74 -2.95 4.36
CA ASP A 21 12.57 -3.67 5.33
C ASP A 21 12.86 -2.81 6.57
N GLU A 22 12.95 -1.49 6.41
CA GLU A 22 13.32 -0.53 7.45
C GLU A 22 12.35 0.67 7.50
N ALA A 23 12.47 1.52 8.51
CA ALA A 23 11.59 2.67 8.71
C ALA A 23 11.77 3.74 7.63
N GLU A 24 13.01 3.93 7.16
CA GLU A 24 13.42 4.87 6.13
C GLU A 24 12.75 4.55 4.78
N ASP A 25 12.50 3.27 4.51
CA ASP A 25 11.75 2.83 3.33
C ASP A 25 10.34 3.43 3.29
N MET A 26 9.73 3.71 4.45
CA MET A 26 8.40 4.33 4.51
C MET A 26 8.39 5.73 3.91
N TRP A 27 9.50 6.48 4.06
CA TRP A 27 9.64 7.78 3.39
C TRP A 27 9.69 7.63 1.87
N HIS A 28 10.36 6.60 1.38
CA HIS A 28 10.38 6.30 -0.05
C HIS A 28 8.99 5.95 -0.58
N VAL A 29 8.24 5.09 0.14
CA VAL A 29 6.87 4.75 -0.25
C VAL A 29 5.94 5.97 -0.23
N TYR A 30 6.06 6.83 0.78
CA TYR A 30 5.27 8.07 0.87
C TYR A 30 5.44 8.95 -0.37
N ASN A 31 6.66 9.09 -0.87
CA ASN A 31 6.96 9.88 -2.06
C ASN A 31 6.67 9.16 -3.39
N LEU A 32 6.51 7.84 -3.35
CA LEU A 32 6.21 7.03 -4.52
C LEU A 32 4.71 6.94 -4.78
N VAL A 33 3.89 6.81 -3.73
CA VAL A 33 2.43 6.69 -3.84
C VAL A 33 1.80 8.08 -4.04
N ARG A 34 0.92 8.20 -5.04
CA ARG A 34 0.18 9.43 -5.35
C ARG A 34 -1.33 9.17 -5.30
N VAL A 35 -2.11 10.24 -5.12
CA VAL A 35 -3.57 10.19 -5.29
C VAL A 35 -3.89 9.73 -6.71
N GLY A 36 -4.83 8.78 -6.83
CA GLY A 36 -5.20 8.13 -8.09
C GLY A 36 -4.46 6.82 -8.36
N ASP A 37 -3.37 6.53 -7.67
CA ASP A 37 -2.70 5.22 -7.75
C ASP A 37 -3.57 4.13 -7.12
N THR A 38 -3.38 2.88 -7.54
CA THR A 38 -4.04 1.73 -6.92
C THR A 38 -3.06 0.94 -6.09
N VAL A 39 -3.38 0.75 -4.81
CA VAL A 39 -2.58 -0.09 -3.90
C VAL A 39 -3.35 -1.33 -3.51
N ARG A 40 -2.70 -2.49 -3.60
CA ARG A 40 -3.22 -3.80 -3.20
C ARG A 40 -2.38 -4.38 -2.07
N CYS A 41 -3.00 -4.70 -0.95
CA CYS A 41 -2.34 -5.42 0.14
C CYS A 41 -3.33 -6.20 1.00
N THR A 42 -2.80 -7.06 1.87
CA THR A 42 -3.61 -7.78 2.86
C THR A 42 -3.89 -6.87 4.05
N THR A 43 -5.15 -6.76 4.42
CA THR A 43 -5.65 -5.96 5.55
C THR A 43 -6.59 -6.82 6.41
N ILE A 44 -6.99 -6.28 7.56
CA ILE A 44 -7.92 -6.94 8.48
C ILE A 44 -9.22 -6.15 8.48
N ARG A 45 -10.33 -6.84 8.23
CA ARG A 45 -11.67 -6.25 8.28
C ARG A 45 -12.48 -6.86 9.42
N LYS A 46 -13.14 -6.01 10.21
CA LYS A 46 -14.18 -6.45 11.16
C LYS A 46 -15.50 -6.63 10.42
N VAL A 47 -15.97 -7.87 10.29
CA VAL A 47 -17.25 -8.22 9.69
C VAL A 47 -18.25 -8.43 10.83
N THR A 48 -19.38 -7.73 10.76
CA THR A 48 -20.48 -7.92 11.70
C THR A 48 -21.59 -8.67 10.98
N ALA A 49 -22.00 -9.81 11.53
CA ALA A 49 -23.13 -10.60 11.07
C ALA A 49 -24.26 -10.48 12.08
N GLU A 50 -25.48 -10.31 11.60
CA GLU A 50 -26.69 -10.26 12.41
C GLU A 50 -27.49 -11.55 12.18
N SER A 51 -27.83 -12.25 13.26
CA SER A 51 -28.65 -13.46 13.20
C SER A 51 -30.13 -13.11 12.96
N SER A 52 -30.91 -14.10 12.52
CA SER A 52 -32.38 -13.97 12.44
C SER A 52 -33.06 -13.67 13.77
N THR A 53 -32.35 -13.89 14.89
CA THR A 53 -32.80 -13.55 16.26
C THR A 53 -32.36 -12.16 16.71
N GLY A 54 -31.75 -11.34 15.85
CA GLY A 54 -31.27 -9.98 16.16
C GLY A 54 -29.98 -9.92 16.98
N SER A 55 -29.30 -11.04 17.16
CA SER A 55 -28.00 -11.07 17.86
C SER A 55 -26.88 -10.74 16.87
N THR A 56 -26.03 -9.77 17.21
CA THR A 56 -24.88 -9.39 16.38
C THR A 56 -23.61 -10.11 16.84
N SER A 57 -22.94 -10.81 15.94
CA SER A 57 -21.60 -11.35 16.15
C SER A 57 -20.61 -10.61 15.27
N SER A 58 -19.37 -10.42 15.74
CA SER A 58 -18.32 -9.78 14.95
C SER A 58 -17.08 -10.63 14.88
N GLN A 59 -16.50 -10.75 13.68
CA GLN A 59 -15.28 -11.50 13.42
C GLN A 59 -14.27 -10.62 12.68
N ARG A 60 -12.98 -10.86 12.90
CA ARG A 60 -11.88 -10.19 12.18
C ARG A 60 -11.37 -11.15 11.12
N VAL A 61 -11.50 -10.76 9.85
CA VAL A 61 -11.07 -11.56 8.71
C VAL A 61 -9.89 -10.90 8.01
N HIS A 62 -8.90 -11.68 7.62
CA HIS A 62 -7.84 -11.23 6.72
C HIS A 62 -8.39 -11.24 5.29
N THR A 63 -8.20 -10.13 4.59
CA THR A 63 -8.63 -10.02 3.19
C THR A 63 -7.66 -9.16 2.41
N THR A 64 -7.49 -9.46 1.13
CA THR A 64 -6.69 -8.65 0.21
C THR A 64 -7.60 -7.67 -0.51
N LEU A 65 -7.35 -6.37 -0.30
CA LEU A 65 -8.11 -5.31 -0.94
C LEU A 65 -7.24 -4.54 -1.93
N SER A 66 -7.90 -3.90 -2.88
CA SER A 66 -7.27 -2.95 -3.80
C SER A 66 -8.00 -1.64 -3.73
N VAL A 67 -7.28 -0.60 -3.37
CA VAL A 67 -7.84 0.72 -3.10
C VAL A 67 -7.23 1.72 -4.08
N CYS A 68 -8.09 2.50 -4.73
CA CYS A 68 -7.69 3.71 -5.45
C CYS A 68 -7.49 4.81 -4.41
N VAL A 69 -6.25 5.27 -4.27
CA VAL A 69 -5.80 6.17 -3.20
C VAL A 69 -6.42 7.56 -3.39
N GLU A 70 -7.08 8.06 -2.36
CA GLU A 70 -7.62 9.42 -2.28
C GLU A 70 -6.86 10.27 -1.25
N THR A 71 -6.34 9.67 -0.17
CA THR A 71 -5.45 10.35 0.80
C THR A 71 -4.28 9.46 1.22
N VAL A 72 -3.17 10.09 1.56
CA VAL A 72 -1.94 9.46 2.05
C VAL A 72 -1.54 10.19 3.33
N ASP A 73 -1.62 9.51 4.46
CA ASP A 73 -1.29 10.06 5.77
C ASP A 73 -0.16 9.23 6.39
N PHE A 74 0.90 9.88 6.88
CA PHE A 74 2.01 9.20 7.55
C PHE A 74 1.93 9.39 9.06
N ASP A 75 1.88 8.29 9.80
CA ASP A 75 2.05 8.27 11.25
C ASP A 75 3.53 8.08 11.58
N GLY A 76 4.20 9.17 11.98
CA GLY A 76 5.62 9.16 12.33
C GLY A 76 5.95 8.42 13.64
N VAL A 77 4.96 8.19 14.51
CA VAL A 77 5.17 7.44 15.77
C VAL A 77 5.07 5.94 15.49
N ALA A 78 4.04 5.52 14.76
CA ALA A 78 3.85 4.12 14.40
C ALA A 78 4.72 3.65 13.22
N CYS A 79 5.28 4.60 12.45
CA CYS A 79 5.96 4.35 11.18
C CYS A 79 5.06 3.61 10.17
N ILE A 80 3.83 4.09 10.02
CA ILE A 80 2.79 3.49 9.16
C ILE A 80 2.28 4.53 8.17
N LEU A 81 2.05 4.10 6.93
CA LEU A 81 1.33 4.88 5.93
C LEU A 81 -0.12 4.41 5.85
N HIS A 82 -1.04 5.33 6.13
CA HIS A 82 -2.46 5.16 5.97
C HIS A 82 -2.88 5.63 4.58
N LEU A 83 -3.25 4.68 3.72
CA LEU A 83 -3.69 4.93 2.37
C LEU A 83 -5.21 4.77 2.31
N LYS A 84 -5.94 5.88 2.37
CA LYS A 84 -7.41 5.86 2.32
C LYS A 84 -7.88 6.02 0.89
N GLY A 85 -8.94 5.30 0.55
CA GLY A 85 -9.59 5.45 -0.75
C GLY A 85 -10.72 4.47 -0.95
N LYS A 86 -11.14 4.28 -2.20
CA LYS A 86 -12.25 3.40 -2.57
C LYS A 86 -11.76 2.05 -3.09
N SER A 87 -12.44 0.96 -2.70
CA SER A 87 -12.16 -0.36 -3.25
C SER A 87 -12.44 -0.40 -4.76
N VAL A 88 -11.47 -0.80 -5.57
CA VAL A 88 -11.61 -0.86 -7.04
C VAL A 88 -12.30 -2.14 -7.52
N ALA A 89 -12.35 -3.16 -6.67
CA ALA A 89 -12.97 -4.45 -6.95
C ALA A 89 -13.89 -4.87 -5.81
N GLU A 90 -14.84 -5.73 -6.13
CA GLU A 90 -15.66 -6.40 -5.12
C GLU A 90 -14.87 -7.54 -4.47
N ASN A 91 -15.07 -7.71 -3.17
CA ASN A 91 -14.49 -8.75 -2.34
C ASN A 91 -15.60 -9.32 -1.46
N GLU A 92 -15.44 -10.55 -0.97
CA GLU A 92 -16.38 -11.23 -0.08
C GLU A 92 -16.84 -10.35 1.11
N TYR A 93 -15.96 -9.47 1.60
CA TYR A 93 -16.23 -8.64 2.78
C TYR A 93 -16.36 -7.13 2.50
N VAL A 94 -16.08 -6.68 1.27
CA VAL A 94 -16.05 -5.25 0.92
C VAL A 94 -16.60 -5.04 -0.49
N LYS A 95 -17.64 -4.21 -0.59
CA LYS A 95 -18.26 -3.88 -1.88
C LYS A 95 -17.36 -2.96 -2.70
N LYS A 96 -17.45 -3.05 -4.03
CA LYS A 96 -16.77 -2.10 -4.92
C LYS A 96 -17.23 -0.67 -4.61
N GLY A 97 -16.29 0.28 -4.62
CA GLY A 97 -16.55 1.69 -4.32
C GLY A 97 -16.66 2.03 -2.83
N GLN A 98 -16.66 1.04 -1.94
CA GLN A 98 -16.66 1.29 -0.49
C GLN A 98 -15.30 1.83 -0.04
N TYR A 99 -15.33 2.79 0.87
CA TYR A 99 -14.13 3.35 1.48
C TYR A 99 -13.42 2.35 2.38
N HIS A 100 -12.09 2.31 2.28
CA HIS A 100 -11.22 1.55 3.18
C HIS A 100 -9.86 2.26 3.32
N THR A 101 -9.19 2.03 4.44
CA THR A 101 -7.82 2.50 4.68
C THR A 101 -6.88 1.31 4.72
N LEU A 102 -5.86 1.31 3.87
CA LEU A 102 -4.79 0.31 3.87
C LEU A 102 -3.61 0.84 4.66
N ASP A 103 -3.11 0.02 5.58
CA ASP A 103 -1.93 0.34 6.39
C ASP A 103 -0.71 -0.34 5.78
N ILE A 104 0.18 0.46 5.20
CA ILE A 104 1.50 0.00 4.78
C ILE A 104 2.45 0.16 5.97
N ALA A 105 3.16 -0.92 6.30
CA ALA A 105 4.07 -0.97 7.43
C ALA A 105 5.29 -1.82 7.06
N VAL A 106 6.35 -1.67 7.84
CA VAL A 106 7.58 -2.48 7.72
C VAL A 106 7.24 -3.97 7.77
N GLY A 107 7.88 -4.76 6.89
CA GLY A 107 7.69 -6.19 6.75
C GLY A 107 6.40 -6.62 6.04
N ARG A 108 5.51 -5.68 5.67
CA ARG A 108 4.27 -6.00 4.94
C ARG A 108 4.42 -5.80 3.44
N LYS A 109 4.00 -6.82 2.70
CA LYS A 109 3.99 -6.79 1.23
C LYS A 109 2.79 -6.03 0.70
N PHE A 110 3.04 -5.18 -0.28
CA PHE A 110 2.01 -4.49 -1.04
C PHE A 110 2.38 -4.39 -2.51
N GLN A 111 1.38 -4.21 -3.35
CA GLN A 111 1.53 -3.94 -4.77
C GLN A 111 1.03 -2.52 -5.06
N LEU A 112 1.88 -1.72 -5.68
CA LEU A 112 1.58 -0.38 -6.16
C LEU A 112 1.40 -0.43 -7.67
N SER A 113 0.23 -0.01 -8.15
CA SER A 113 -0.11 0.06 -9.58
C SER A 113 -0.34 1.51 -9.98
N LYS A 114 0.30 1.93 -11.06
CA LYS A 114 0.21 3.28 -11.62
C LYS A 114 -0.25 3.20 -13.07
N GLN A 115 -0.99 4.23 -13.50
CA GLN A 115 -1.33 4.40 -14.92
C GLN A 115 -0.13 4.82 -15.75
N CYS A 116 0.85 5.48 -15.15
CA CYS A 116 2.11 5.82 -15.79
C CYS A 116 3.22 5.86 -14.74
N TRP A 117 4.26 5.03 -14.93
CA TRP A 117 5.53 5.08 -14.24
C TRP A 117 6.46 6.02 -15.00
N ASP A 118 6.40 7.30 -14.64
CA ASP A 118 7.27 8.33 -15.22
C ASP A 118 8.75 8.14 -14.79
N SER A 119 9.67 8.88 -15.41
CA SER A 119 11.10 8.78 -15.08
C SER A 119 11.37 9.11 -13.62
N ILE A 120 10.62 10.03 -13.01
CA ILE A 120 10.78 10.44 -11.62
C ILE A 120 10.35 9.30 -10.68
N ASP A 121 9.26 8.61 -10.98
CA ASP A 121 8.80 7.44 -10.23
C ASP A 121 9.81 6.29 -10.33
N LEU A 122 10.38 6.07 -11.52
CA LEU A 122 11.41 5.06 -11.73
C LEU A 122 12.70 5.39 -10.99
N ASP A 123 13.14 6.64 -11.02
CA ASP A 123 14.33 7.10 -10.30
C ASP A 123 14.14 6.98 -8.78
N ARG A 124 12.97 7.37 -8.27
CA ARG A 124 12.61 7.19 -6.84
C ARG A 124 12.57 5.73 -6.44
N LEU A 125 11.99 4.87 -7.28
CA LEU A 125 11.95 3.44 -7.04
C LEU A 125 13.37 2.85 -7.02
N ASN A 126 14.21 3.21 -7.98
CA ASN A 126 15.60 2.76 -8.04
C ASN A 126 16.38 3.24 -6.81
N LEU A 127 16.19 4.49 -6.38
CA LEU A 127 16.80 5.04 -5.17
C LEU A 127 16.38 4.26 -3.91
N ALA A 128 15.10 3.90 -3.81
CA ALA A 128 14.59 3.11 -2.68
C ALA A 128 15.13 1.67 -2.65
N LEU A 129 15.49 1.12 -3.81
CA LEU A 129 16.03 -0.23 -3.95
C LEU A 129 17.56 -0.28 -3.86
N ASP A 130 18.25 0.85 -4.00
CA ASP A 130 19.71 0.91 -3.92
C ASP A 130 20.20 0.80 -2.47
N VAL A 131 20.90 -0.29 -2.19
CA VAL A 131 21.46 -0.62 -0.87
C VAL A 131 22.52 0.41 -0.44
N CYS A 132 23.25 1.03 -1.39
CA CYS A 132 24.32 1.97 -1.09
C CYS A 132 23.79 3.32 -0.58
N PHE A 133 22.64 3.78 -1.04
CA PHE A 133 22.05 5.04 -0.56
C PHE A 133 21.50 4.90 0.87
N ASN A 134 20.93 3.74 1.21
CA ASN A 134 20.44 3.47 2.57
C ASN A 134 21.57 3.57 3.62
N MET A 135 22.81 3.20 3.29
CA MET A 135 23.95 3.38 4.21
C MET A 135 24.40 4.83 4.42
N LEU A 136 24.09 5.75 3.50
CA LEU A 136 24.50 7.16 3.60
C LEU A 136 23.55 7.97 4.52
N LEU A 137 22.28 7.59 4.62
CA LEU A 137 21.35 8.18 5.60
C LEU A 137 21.72 7.79 7.03
N HIS A 138 22.20 6.56 7.24
CA HIS A 138 22.70 6.08 8.53
C HIS A 138 23.90 6.86 9.07
N ASN A 139 24.66 7.57 8.21
CA ASN A 139 25.87 8.33 8.58
C ASN A 139 25.65 9.84 8.66
N LYS A 140 24.40 10.33 8.61
CA LYS A 140 24.07 11.77 8.69
C LYS A 140 23.25 12.16 9.92
N ILE A 141 23.24 11.33 10.96
CA ILE A 141 22.66 11.64 12.27
C ILE A 141 23.76 11.63 13.32
#